data_AF-A0A1D1XEM4-F1
#
_entry.id   AF-A0A1D1XEM4-F1
#
_cell.length_a   1.000
_cell.length_b   1.000
_cell.length_c   1.000
_cell.angle_alpha   90.00
_cell.angle_beta   90.00
_cell.angle_gamma   90.00
#
_symmetry.space_group_name_H-M   'P 1'
#
loop_
_entity.id
_entity.type
_entity.pdbx_description
1 polymer ?
#
loop_
_entity_poly.entity_id
_entity_poly.type
_entity_poly.pdbx_seq_one_letter_code
_entity_poly.pdbx_strand_id
1 'polypeptide(L)'
;SGERDLPISVASTTAAMAQEGSIPPPPSKAPGEDSSASGSGLTLTVHFSSGNPRIEETRGIIHLYSAGTSSPHSLPAGRNPLVCVLDVPNHMTYADFCQFCGSFIQHVLEMRIVRNDGVKDRYSVLMRFDSQVSTDDFYQHFNGKHFSSLETDVCHILYTVDVQYTGSIEHAQSSIISTEQPTCPVCLDRLDQDTSGILTTICNHSFHCSCISKWTDSSCPVCRYCQQPKSTCSVCETTENLWMCVICGFVGCGRYREGHAIKHWKETQHCYSLELETQSLGLCWGQLCSPINSVKN
;
A
#
# COMPACT_ATOMS: atom_id res chain seq x y z
N SER A 1 47.76 60.53 18.81
CA SER A 1 49.02 60.48 18.03
C SER A 1 48.73 59.64 16.80
N GLY A 2 48.74 60.25 15.60
CA GLY A 2 48.30 59.59 14.35
C GLY A 2 46.76 59.49 14.22
N GLU A 3 46.05 59.87 13.15
CA GLU A 3 46.41 60.14 11.73
C GLU A 3 47.17 58.96 11.08
N ARG A 4 46.95 58.43 9.85
CA ARG A 4 46.05 58.63 8.68
C ARG A 4 46.22 57.34 7.80
N ASP A 5 45.41 56.92 6.81
CA ASP A 5 44.10 57.37 6.30
C ASP A 5 43.41 56.22 5.49
N LEU A 6 42.19 56.47 5.00
CA LEU A 6 41.49 55.74 3.92
C LEU A 6 42.16 55.98 2.53
N PRO A 7 42.01 55.12 1.49
CA PRO A 7 40.71 55.03 0.79
C PRO A 7 40.32 53.70 0.11
N ILE A 8 39.00 53.56 -0.04
CA ILE A 8 38.35 52.76 -1.09
C ILE A 8 38.27 53.64 -2.35
N SER A 9 38.57 53.10 -3.54
CA SER A 9 38.04 53.68 -4.79
C SER A 9 37.83 52.63 -5.88
N VAL A 10 36.65 52.72 -6.47
CA VAL A 10 36.12 51.96 -7.61
C VAL A 10 36.82 52.29 -8.94
N ALA A 11 36.85 51.29 -9.83
CA ALA A 11 36.83 51.49 -11.29
C ALA A 11 36.16 50.27 -11.96
N SER A 12 35.60 50.45 -13.16
CA SER A 12 34.57 49.58 -13.76
C SER A 12 34.91 49.16 -15.20
N THR A 13 34.33 48.05 -15.67
CA THR A 13 34.18 47.64 -17.10
C THR A 13 35.49 47.28 -17.83
N THR A 14 35.65 46.13 -18.50
CA THR A 14 34.95 45.71 -19.74
C THR A 14 35.11 44.20 -20.01
N ALA A 15 34.33 43.67 -20.96
CA ALA A 15 34.37 42.26 -21.39
C ALA A 15 35.38 42.01 -22.52
N ALA A 16 35.96 40.81 -22.57
CA ALA A 16 36.61 40.23 -23.76
C ALA A 16 36.48 38.70 -23.75
N MET A 17 36.40 38.11 -24.94
CA MET A 17 36.13 36.68 -25.18
C MET A 17 37.41 35.86 -25.30
N ALA A 18 37.39 34.60 -24.89
CA ALA A 18 38.31 33.56 -25.40
C ALA A 18 37.63 32.18 -25.34
N GLN A 19 37.78 31.41 -26.42
CA GLN A 19 37.37 30.01 -26.53
C GLN A 19 38.55 29.06 -26.22
N GLU A 20 38.36 27.77 -26.49
CA GLU A 20 39.31 26.64 -26.37
C GLU A 20 39.49 26.07 -24.95
N GLY A 21 39.66 24.75 -24.77
CA GLY A 21 39.68 23.67 -25.76
C GLY A 21 39.61 22.26 -25.15
N SER A 22 39.06 21.34 -25.94
CA SER A 22 38.73 19.94 -25.64
C SER A 22 39.91 19.00 -25.36
N ILE A 23 39.77 18.04 -24.43
CA ILE A 23 40.41 16.69 -24.51
C ILE A 23 39.50 15.62 -23.81
N PRO A 24 39.69 14.28 -23.95
CA PRO A 24 38.69 13.43 -24.63
C PRO A 24 38.17 12.21 -23.82
N PRO A 25 37.18 11.44 -24.34
CA PRO A 25 36.73 10.19 -23.73
C PRO A 25 37.38 8.93 -24.35
N PRO A 26 37.57 7.86 -23.55
CA PRO A 26 37.72 6.50 -24.09
C PRO A 26 36.92 5.43 -23.27
N PRO A 27 36.73 4.20 -23.79
CA PRO A 27 36.21 3.90 -25.13
C PRO A 27 35.10 2.82 -25.10
N SER A 28 34.23 2.83 -26.10
CA SER A 28 33.23 1.77 -26.30
C SER A 28 33.86 0.47 -26.83
N LYS A 29 33.41 -0.69 -26.35
CA LYS A 29 33.63 -2.00 -26.99
C LYS A 29 32.29 -2.71 -27.25
N ALA A 30 32.17 -3.28 -28.44
CA ALA A 30 31.03 -4.05 -28.93
C ALA A 30 31.36 -5.57 -28.91
N PRO A 31 30.47 -6.48 -29.35
CA PRO A 31 30.19 -7.74 -28.66
C PRO A 31 31.14 -8.91 -28.99
N GLY A 32 31.16 -9.89 -28.09
CA GLY A 32 31.79 -11.21 -28.24
C GLY A 32 31.16 -12.20 -27.26
N GLU A 33 31.12 -13.47 -27.65
CA GLU A 33 30.22 -14.51 -27.09
C GLU A 33 30.76 -15.23 -25.83
N ASP A 34 29.86 -16.01 -25.22
CA ASP A 34 30.07 -17.14 -24.32
C ASP A 34 30.80 -16.96 -22.97
N SER A 35 30.00 -16.97 -21.90
CA SER A 35 30.19 -17.89 -20.77
C SER A 35 28.92 -18.04 -19.94
N SER A 36 28.27 -19.21 -20.06
CA SER A 36 27.17 -19.62 -19.19
C SER A 36 27.66 -19.89 -17.77
N ALA A 37 27.27 -19.06 -16.80
CA ALA A 37 27.39 -19.36 -15.38
C ALA A 37 25.99 -19.61 -14.80
N SER A 38 25.59 -20.89 -14.76
CA SER A 38 24.35 -21.29 -14.09
C SER A 38 24.42 -21.03 -12.60
N GLY A 39 23.53 -20.17 -12.12
CA GLY A 39 23.31 -19.87 -10.70
C GLY A 39 21.83 -19.67 -10.41
N SER A 40 20.96 -20.45 -11.05
CA SER A 40 19.49 -20.35 -10.92
C SER A 40 19.01 -20.85 -9.56
N GLY A 41 19.24 -20.04 -8.52
CA GLY A 41 18.34 -20.02 -7.38
C GLY A 41 16.94 -19.72 -7.92
N LEU A 42 16.02 -20.67 -7.73
CA LEU A 42 14.64 -20.48 -8.17
C LEU A 42 14.06 -19.28 -7.42
N THR A 43 13.59 -18.29 -8.15
CA THR A 43 12.85 -17.15 -7.60
C THR A 43 11.39 -17.27 -8.01
N LEU A 44 10.49 -17.06 -7.04
CA LEU A 44 9.06 -16.96 -7.29
C LEU A 44 8.73 -15.47 -7.50
N THR A 45 7.86 -15.18 -8.45
CA THR A 45 7.46 -13.80 -8.77
C THR A 45 5.97 -13.62 -8.49
N VAL A 46 5.63 -12.64 -7.66
CA VAL A 46 4.23 -12.28 -7.35
C VAL A 46 3.97 -10.86 -7.83
N HIS A 47 3.02 -10.71 -8.74
CA HIS A 47 2.53 -9.40 -9.18
C HIS A 47 1.53 -8.86 -8.16
N PHE A 48 1.63 -7.57 -7.84
CA PHE A 48 0.75 -6.95 -6.86
C PHE A 48 0.25 -5.56 -7.26
N SER A 49 -0.86 -5.14 -6.65
CA SER A 49 -1.35 -3.77 -6.68
C SER A 49 -1.66 -3.22 -5.29
N SER A 50 -1.48 -1.91 -5.15
CA SER A 50 -1.85 -1.11 -3.96
C SER A 50 -2.36 0.27 -4.41
N GLY A 51 -3.12 0.94 -3.55
CA GLY A 51 -3.89 2.13 -3.90
C GLY A 51 -5.34 1.82 -4.25
N ASN A 52 -6.03 2.83 -4.78
CA ASN A 52 -7.38 2.70 -5.32
C ASN A 52 -7.27 2.54 -6.85
N PRO A 53 -7.66 1.39 -7.44
CA PRO A 53 -7.57 1.12 -8.88
C PRO A 53 -8.22 2.16 -9.82
N ARG A 54 -9.00 3.10 -9.27
CA ARG A 54 -9.76 4.12 -9.99
C ARG A 54 -9.28 5.56 -9.76
N ILE A 55 -8.28 5.77 -8.88
CA ILE A 55 -7.70 7.10 -8.59
C ILE A 55 -6.19 7.05 -8.83
N GLU A 56 -5.49 6.20 -8.09
CA GLU A 56 -4.06 5.99 -8.17
C GLU A 56 -3.77 4.54 -7.75
N GLU A 57 -3.17 3.76 -8.65
CA GLU A 57 -2.78 2.38 -8.42
C GLU A 57 -1.29 2.21 -8.61
N THR A 58 -0.58 1.96 -7.52
CA THR A 58 0.82 1.54 -7.55
C THR A 58 0.86 0.04 -7.75
N ARG A 59 1.30 -0.41 -8.93
CA ARG A 59 1.56 -1.82 -9.22
C ARG A 59 3.01 -2.17 -8.92
N GLY A 60 3.30 -3.45 -8.83
CA GLY A 60 4.67 -3.91 -8.66
C GLY A 60 4.84 -5.42 -8.78
N ILE A 61 6.07 -5.84 -8.54
CA ILE A 61 6.55 -7.21 -8.65
C ILE A 61 7.37 -7.49 -7.39
N ILE A 62 6.97 -8.52 -6.64
CA ILE A 62 7.73 -9.05 -5.51
C ILE A 62 8.50 -10.28 -5.99
N HIS A 63 9.81 -10.25 -5.86
CA HIS A 63 10.66 -11.42 -6.07
C HIS A 63 10.88 -12.11 -4.72
N LEU A 64 10.48 -13.37 -4.62
CA LEU A 64 10.55 -14.20 -3.42
C LEU A 64 11.58 -15.31 -3.62
N TYR A 65 12.23 -15.71 -2.53
CA TYR A 65 13.01 -16.95 -2.52
C TYR A 65 12.05 -18.12 -2.75
N SER A 66 12.21 -18.84 -3.85
CA SER A 66 11.50 -20.11 -4.01
C SER A 66 12.15 -21.14 -3.10
N ALA A 67 11.33 -21.91 -2.38
CA ALA A 67 11.78 -23.14 -1.78
C ALA A 67 12.14 -24.13 -2.90
N GLY A 68 13.42 -24.18 -3.26
CA GLY A 68 13.98 -25.34 -3.97
C GLY A 68 13.78 -26.62 -3.15
N THR A 69 14.21 -27.76 -3.66
CA THR A 69 14.05 -29.10 -3.07
C THR A 69 14.69 -29.33 -1.69
N SER A 70 15.19 -28.27 -1.05
CA SER A 70 15.54 -28.17 0.36
C SER A 70 14.31 -28.28 1.29
N SER A 71 14.52 -28.70 2.54
CA SER A 71 13.43 -28.94 3.50
C SER A 71 12.73 -27.64 3.94
N PRO A 72 11.45 -27.69 4.38
CA PRO A 72 10.68 -26.51 4.79
C PRO A 72 11.27 -25.73 5.98
N HIS A 73 12.27 -26.29 6.66
CA HIS A 73 12.96 -25.68 7.81
C HIS A 73 14.33 -25.07 7.47
N SER A 74 14.87 -25.25 6.26
CA SER A 74 16.15 -24.62 5.90
C SER A 74 15.94 -23.18 5.42
N LEU A 75 16.49 -22.21 6.17
CA LEU A 75 16.43 -20.79 5.83
C LEU A 75 17.29 -20.47 4.58
N PRO A 76 16.84 -19.59 3.66
CA PRO A 76 17.63 -19.25 2.47
C PRO A 76 18.98 -18.59 2.82
N ALA A 77 19.99 -18.90 2.01
CA ALA A 77 21.27 -18.20 2.03
C ALA A 77 21.11 -16.84 1.32
N GLY A 78 21.58 -15.77 1.97
CA GLY A 78 21.43 -14.39 1.46
C GLY A 78 20.08 -13.73 1.75
N ARG A 79 19.20 -14.36 2.55
CA ARG A 79 17.97 -13.74 3.06
C ARG A 79 18.25 -12.41 3.77
N ASN A 80 17.23 -11.55 3.78
CA ASN A 80 17.25 -10.23 4.41
C ASN A 80 16.10 -10.12 5.46
N PRO A 81 16.02 -9.01 6.21
CA PRO A 81 14.94 -8.76 7.17
C PRO A 81 13.59 -8.35 6.53
N LEU A 82 13.28 -8.88 5.34
CA LEU A 82 12.04 -8.62 4.60
C LEU A 82 11.38 -9.94 4.20
N VAL A 83 10.14 -10.13 4.62
CA VAL A 83 9.32 -11.30 4.26
C VAL A 83 8.01 -10.88 3.64
N CYS A 84 7.40 -11.78 2.89
CA CYS A 84 6.04 -11.66 2.39
C CYS A 84 5.20 -12.79 3.00
N VAL A 85 4.15 -12.43 3.72
CA VAL A 85 3.08 -13.35 4.11
C VAL A 85 2.08 -13.40 2.96
N LEU A 86 1.88 -14.59 2.41
CA LEU A 86 1.05 -14.83 1.24
C LEU A 86 -0.36 -15.25 1.64
N ASP A 87 -1.30 -14.91 0.76
CA ASP A 87 -2.66 -15.48 0.72
C ASP A 87 -3.45 -15.39 2.04
N VAL A 88 -3.24 -14.29 2.77
CA VAL A 88 -3.97 -13.94 3.99
C VAL A 88 -5.46 -13.74 3.64
N PRO A 89 -6.40 -14.40 4.34
CA PRO A 89 -7.83 -14.28 4.05
C PRO A 89 -8.37 -12.86 4.30
N ASN A 90 -9.25 -12.36 3.42
CA ASN A 90 -9.81 -11.00 3.56
C ASN A 90 -10.85 -10.82 4.67
N HIS A 91 -11.26 -11.88 5.37
CA HIS A 91 -12.02 -11.79 6.63
C HIS A 91 -11.13 -11.43 7.81
N MET A 92 -9.81 -11.69 7.72
CA MET A 92 -8.83 -11.23 8.68
C MET A 92 -8.54 -9.75 8.42
N THR A 93 -9.01 -8.87 9.31
CA THR A 93 -8.82 -7.42 9.16
C THR A 93 -7.36 -7.03 9.41
N TYR A 94 -6.98 -5.80 9.05
CA TYR A 94 -5.69 -5.23 9.45
C TYR A 94 -5.45 -5.32 10.97
N ALA A 95 -6.50 -5.11 11.77
CA ALA A 95 -6.41 -5.18 13.23
C ALA A 95 -6.14 -6.62 13.71
N ASP A 96 -6.87 -7.59 13.17
CA ASP A 96 -6.67 -9.02 13.48
C ASP A 96 -5.28 -9.50 13.07
N PHE A 97 -4.76 -9.05 11.92
CA PHE A 97 -3.41 -9.38 11.47
C PHE A 97 -2.33 -8.78 12.38
N CYS A 98 -2.49 -7.54 12.83
CA CYS A 98 -1.61 -6.95 13.85
C CYS A 98 -1.66 -7.72 15.17
N GLN A 99 -2.84 -8.19 15.60
CA GLN A 99 -3.00 -8.99 16.82
C GLN A 99 -2.38 -10.39 16.68
N PHE A 100 -2.54 -11.04 15.52
CA PHE A 100 -1.90 -12.31 15.17
C PHE A 100 -0.36 -12.24 15.23
N CYS A 101 0.24 -11.12 14.79
CA CYS A 101 1.68 -10.89 14.94
C CYS A 101 2.14 -10.85 16.41
N GLY A 102 1.23 -10.58 17.36
CA GLY A 102 1.49 -10.67 18.80
C GLY A 102 2.71 -9.86 19.24
N SER A 103 3.59 -10.48 20.03
CA SER A 103 4.83 -9.85 20.51
C SER A 103 5.83 -9.50 19.40
N PHE A 104 5.74 -10.11 18.22
CA PHE A 104 6.65 -9.81 17.12
C PHE A 104 6.41 -8.40 16.52
N ILE A 105 5.26 -7.79 16.76
CA ILE A 105 4.91 -6.46 16.25
C ILE A 105 5.89 -5.36 16.72
N GLN A 106 6.58 -5.56 17.85
CA GLN A 106 7.61 -4.65 18.37
C GLN A 106 8.91 -4.66 17.56
N HIS A 107 9.12 -5.69 16.73
CA HIS A 107 10.28 -5.86 15.85
C HIS A 107 9.96 -5.50 14.39
N VAL A 108 8.69 -5.22 14.07
CA VAL A 108 8.26 -4.81 12.73
C VAL A 108 8.50 -3.31 12.58
N LEU A 109 9.27 -2.91 11.58
CA LEU A 109 9.49 -1.51 11.22
C LEU A 109 8.42 -1.02 10.24
N GLU A 110 8.07 -1.85 9.26
CA GLU A 110 7.07 -1.56 8.24
C GLU A 110 6.26 -2.81 7.91
N MET A 111 4.94 -2.63 7.77
CA MET A 111 4.00 -3.61 7.28
C MET A 111 3.22 -2.99 6.12
N ARG A 112 3.33 -3.52 4.90
CA ARG A 112 2.62 -3.02 3.71
C ARG A 112 1.66 -4.07 3.17
N ILE A 113 0.38 -3.74 3.16
CA ILE A 113 -0.67 -4.63 2.66
C ILE A 113 -0.84 -4.43 1.16
N VAL A 114 -0.78 -5.51 0.39
CA VAL A 114 -0.87 -5.49 -1.07
C VAL A 114 -1.88 -6.53 -1.57
N ARG A 115 -2.44 -6.32 -2.75
CA ARG A 115 -3.30 -7.30 -3.44
C ARG A 115 -2.48 -8.13 -4.40
N ASN A 116 -2.68 -9.44 -4.44
CA ASN A 116 -2.06 -10.30 -5.46
C ASN A 116 -2.89 -10.20 -6.76
N ASP A 117 -2.24 -9.93 -7.88
CA ASP A 117 -2.93 -9.81 -9.17
C ASP A 117 -3.64 -11.12 -9.54
N GLY A 118 -4.92 -11.01 -9.93
CA GLY A 118 -5.76 -12.16 -10.31
C GLY A 118 -6.34 -12.97 -9.13
N VAL A 119 -5.82 -12.82 -7.92
CA VAL A 119 -6.36 -13.48 -6.72
C VAL A 119 -7.50 -12.64 -6.13
N LYS A 120 -8.63 -13.28 -5.83
CA LYS A 120 -9.78 -12.65 -5.15
C LYS A 120 -9.88 -13.19 -3.72
N ASP A 121 -10.49 -12.40 -2.83
CA ASP A 121 -10.74 -12.76 -1.43
C ASP A 121 -9.49 -12.93 -0.53
N ARG A 122 -8.28 -12.66 -1.03
CA ARG A 122 -7.02 -12.74 -0.28
C ARG A 122 -6.12 -11.52 -0.52
N TYR A 123 -5.18 -11.29 0.38
CA TYR A 123 -4.15 -10.26 0.28
C TYR A 123 -2.79 -10.80 0.74
N SER A 124 -1.72 -10.08 0.42
CA SER A 124 -0.37 -10.37 0.95
C SER A 124 0.12 -9.22 1.82
N VAL A 125 1.06 -9.53 2.71
CA VAL A 125 1.66 -8.56 3.62
C VAL A 125 3.16 -8.61 3.48
N LEU A 126 3.76 -7.52 3.01
CA LEU A 126 5.20 -7.31 3.09
C LEU A 126 5.52 -6.82 4.51
N MET A 127 6.45 -7.49 5.19
CA MET A 127 6.86 -7.15 6.56
C MET A 127 8.38 -6.99 6.62
N ARG A 128 8.82 -5.79 7.03
CA ARG A 128 10.22 -5.44 7.24
C ARG A 128 10.49 -5.36 8.73
N PHE A 129 11.48 -6.11 9.19
CA PHE A 129 11.86 -6.22 10.60
C PHE A 129 13.12 -5.42 10.93
N ASP A 130 13.37 -5.25 12.23
CA ASP A 130 14.56 -4.60 12.79
C ASP A 130 15.86 -5.38 12.56
N SER A 131 15.78 -6.71 12.42
CA SER A 131 16.93 -7.60 12.38
C SER A 131 16.61 -8.92 11.68
N GLN A 132 17.66 -9.60 11.21
CA GLN A 132 17.49 -10.93 10.61
C GLN A 132 16.98 -11.96 11.63
N VAL A 133 17.40 -11.84 12.89
CA VAL A 133 17.04 -12.80 13.94
C VAL A 133 15.54 -12.75 14.23
N SER A 134 14.97 -11.56 14.45
CA SER A 134 13.53 -11.40 14.66
C SER A 134 12.70 -11.86 13.45
N THR A 135 13.22 -11.65 12.23
CA THR A 135 12.62 -12.17 10.98
C THR A 135 12.63 -13.70 10.93
N ASP A 136 13.75 -14.32 11.27
CA ASP A 136 13.93 -15.77 11.26
C ASP A 136 13.07 -16.45 12.33
N ASP A 137 12.97 -15.85 13.51
CA ASP A 137 12.10 -16.29 14.60
C ASP A 137 10.62 -16.16 14.21
N PHE A 138 10.22 -15.06 13.57
CA PHE A 138 8.85 -14.88 13.04
C PHE A 138 8.52 -15.93 11.97
N TYR A 139 9.42 -16.17 11.01
CA TYR A 139 9.26 -17.22 9.99
C TYR A 139 9.09 -18.60 10.64
N GLN A 140 10.00 -18.99 11.55
CA GLN A 140 9.93 -20.27 12.24
C GLN A 140 8.70 -20.40 13.14
N HIS A 141 8.24 -19.28 13.71
CA HIS A 141 7.05 -19.28 14.56
C HIS A 141 5.76 -19.42 13.76
N PHE A 142 5.58 -18.76 12.63
CA PHE A 142 4.27 -18.70 11.95
C PHE A 142 4.16 -19.49 10.65
N ASN A 143 5.26 -19.77 9.94
CA ASN A 143 5.17 -20.44 8.65
C ASN A 143 4.63 -21.87 8.79
N GLY A 144 3.56 -22.18 8.05
CA GLY A 144 2.84 -23.45 8.12
C GLY A 144 1.88 -23.60 9.30
N LYS A 145 1.68 -22.59 10.15
CA LYS A 145 0.64 -22.57 11.18
C LYS A 145 -0.64 -21.87 10.68
N HIS A 146 -1.80 -22.27 11.21
CA HIS A 146 -3.06 -21.58 10.95
C HIS A 146 -3.08 -20.17 11.57
N PHE A 147 -3.79 -19.23 10.94
CA PHE A 147 -3.99 -17.88 11.51
C PHE A 147 -4.87 -17.90 12.76
N SER A 148 -5.83 -18.83 12.83
CA SER A 148 -6.62 -19.12 14.04
C SER A 148 -7.03 -20.60 14.09
N SER A 149 -7.45 -21.08 15.27
CA SER A 149 -7.94 -22.46 15.45
C SER A 149 -9.24 -22.78 14.71
N LEU A 150 -9.89 -21.78 14.09
CA LEU A 150 -11.11 -21.93 13.30
C LEU A 150 -10.82 -21.96 11.79
N GLU A 151 -9.60 -21.61 11.37
CA GLU A 151 -9.23 -21.53 9.96
C GLU A 151 -8.59 -22.82 9.45
N THR A 152 -8.89 -23.15 8.19
CA THR A 152 -8.25 -24.24 7.45
C THR A 152 -7.02 -23.79 6.67
N ASP A 153 -6.93 -22.50 6.35
CA ASP A 153 -5.76 -21.90 5.70
C ASP A 153 -4.58 -21.84 6.68
N VAL A 154 -3.36 -21.97 6.14
CA VAL A 154 -2.11 -21.81 6.90
C VAL A 154 -1.35 -20.57 6.40
N CYS A 155 -0.65 -19.93 7.33
CA CYS A 155 0.22 -18.81 7.07
C CYS A 155 1.43 -19.28 6.25
N HIS A 156 1.51 -18.83 5.00
CA HIS A 156 2.64 -19.08 4.12
C HIS A 156 3.55 -17.86 4.10
N ILE A 157 4.79 -18.02 4.55
CA ILE A 157 5.78 -16.93 4.62
C ILE A 157 6.93 -17.27 3.69
N LEU A 158 7.34 -16.33 2.85
CA LEU A 158 8.56 -16.43 2.04
C LEU A 158 9.44 -15.20 2.27
N TYR A 159 10.76 -15.40 2.21
CA TYR A 159 11.71 -14.27 2.22
C TYR A 159 11.66 -13.53 0.89
N THR A 160 11.80 -12.21 0.95
CA THR A 160 11.72 -11.34 -0.21
C THR A 160 13.12 -10.99 -0.70
N VAL A 161 13.42 -11.33 -1.96
CA VAL A 161 14.67 -10.95 -2.63
C VAL A 161 14.66 -9.45 -2.96
N ASP A 162 13.58 -8.99 -3.59
CA ASP A 162 13.44 -7.63 -4.12
C ASP A 162 11.95 -7.24 -4.29
N VAL A 163 11.65 -5.94 -4.29
CA VAL A 163 10.30 -5.39 -4.54
C VAL A 163 10.41 -4.23 -5.52
N GLN A 164 9.93 -4.45 -6.74
CA GLN A 164 9.97 -3.47 -7.83
C GLN A 164 8.60 -2.85 -8.02
N TYR A 165 8.53 -1.52 -8.11
CA TYR A 165 7.28 -0.79 -8.33
C TYR A 165 7.17 -0.34 -9.79
N THR A 166 6.01 -0.53 -10.41
CA THR A 166 5.70 -0.19 -11.80
C THR A 166 4.70 0.97 -11.82
N GLY A 167 5.23 2.18 -11.91
CA GLY A 167 4.50 3.44 -11.76
C GLY A 167 5.50 4.53 -11.35
N SER A 168 5.20 5.81 -11.63
CA SER A 168 6.19 6.91 -11.64
C SER A 168 7.20 6.90 -10.47
N ILE A 169 8.46 7.16 -10.83
CA ILE A 169 9.60 7.30 -9.92
C ILE A 169 9.34 8.48 -8.97
N GLU A 170 8.82 8.20 -7.78
CA GLU A 170 8.82 9.12 -6.61
C GLU A 170 8.33 8.45 -5.31
N HIS A 171 7.60 7.32 -5.39
CA HIS A 171 7.05 6.63 -4.21
C HIS A 171 8.06 5.94 -3.27
N ALA A 172 9.36 6.18 -3.44
CA ALA A 172 10.38 5.79 -2.46
C ALA A 172 10.51 6.81 -1.31
N GLN A 173 10.25 8.11 -1.56
CA GLN A 173 10.42 9.18 -0.58
C GLN A 173 9.49 10.39 -0.87
N SER A 174 8.23 10.31 -0.44
CA SER A 174 7.34 11.48 -0.36
C SER A 174 7.72 12.40 0.83
N SER A 175 8.98 12.86 0.86
CA SER A 175 9.53 13.72 1.92
C SER A 175 10.81 14.48 1.50
N ILE A 176 10.92 14.84 0.21
CA ILE A 176 11.80 15.93 -0.23
C ILE A 176 10.88 17.03 -0.78
N ILE A 177 11.00 18.26 -0.24
CA ILE A 177 10.11 19.41 -0.49
C ILE A 177 8.70 19.32 0.16
N SER A 178 8.59 18.70 1.34
CA SER A 178 7.70 19.23 2.39
C SER A 178 8.28 18.91 3.77
N THR A 179 8.35 19.91 4.65
CA THR A 179 8.96 19.77 5.99
C THR A 179 8.02 19.17 7.03
N GLU A 180 6.74 18.96 6.69
CA GLU A 180 5.84 18.14 7.49
C GLU A 180 6.03 16.67 7.14
N GLN A 181 6.46 15.91 8.14
CA GLN A 181 6.59 14.48 8.06
C GLN A 181 5.23 13.83 8.41
N PRO A 182 4.79 12.77 7.71
CA PRO A 182 3.44 12.23 7.89
C PRO A 182 3.14 11.81 9.33
N THR A 183 1.96 12.19 9.80
CA THR A 183 1.40 11.85 11.10
C THR A 183 0.40 10.70 10.99
N CYS A 184 0.19 9.98 12.09
CA CYS A 184 -0.80 8.92 12.19
C CYS A 184 -2.20 9.54 12.33
N PRO A 185 -3.16 9.26 11.43
CA PRO A 185 -4.49 9.85 11.51
C PRO A 185 -5.33 9.42 12.73
N VAL A 186 -4.85 8.45 13.52
CA VAL A 186 -5.56 7.91 14.70
C VAL A 186 -5.11 8.58 16.01
N CYS A 187 -3.81 8.80 16.22
CA CYS A 187 -3.28 9.47 17.43
C CYS A 187 -2.75 10.90 17.18
N LEU A 188 -2.58 11.29 15.92
CA LEU A 188 -2.03 12.57 15.45
C LEU A 188 -0.51 12.76 15.68
N ASP A 189 0.18 11.80 16.29
CA ASP A 189 1.64 11.79 16.44
C ASP A 189 2.38 11.48 15.13
N ARG A 190 3.68 11.79 15.06
CA ARG A 190 4.52 11.52 13.88
C ARG A 190 4.73 10.01 13.69
N LEU A 191 4.67 9.52 12.46
CA LEU A 191 4.79 8.08 12.17
C LEU A 191 6.18 7.48 12.50
N ASP A 192 7.23 8.30 12.62
CA ASP A 192 8.60 7.86 12.95
C ASP A 192 8.92 7.83 14.47
N GLN A 193 8.06 8.42 15.30
CA GLN A 193 8.35 8.69 16.72
C GLN A 193 7.94 7.57 17.66
N ASP A 194 7.03 6.69 17.23
CA ASP A 194 6.57 5.55 18.03
C ASP A 194 7.53 4.36 17.84
N THR A 195 7.68 3.55 18.88
CA THR A 195 8.41 2.28 18.84
C THR A 195 7.65 1.21 18.06
N SER A 196 6.35 1.40 17.80
CA SER A 196 5.55 0.45 17.01
C SER A 196 5.66 0.71 15.51
N GLY A 197 5.75 -0.37 14.72
CA GLY A 197 5.91 -0.31 13.27
C GLY A 197 4.80 0.43 12.54
N ILE A 198 5.09 0.84 11.30
CA ILE A 198 4.14 1.55 10.44
C ILE A 198 3.38 0.53 9.58
N LEU A 199 2.05 0.49 9.69
CA LEU A 199 1.17 -0.28 8.80
C LEU A 199 0.65 0.63 7.67
N THR A 200 0.96 0.30 6.42
CA THR A 200 0.39 0.90 5.21
C THR A 200 -0.67 -0.01 4.61
N THR A 201 -1.91 0.46 4.61
CA THR A 201 -3.11 -0.26 4.10
C THR A 201 -3.14 -0.37 2.58
N ILE A 202 -4.03 -1.21 2.03
CA ILE A 202 -4.17 -1.39 0.57
C ILE A 202 -4.55 -0.12 -0.21
N CYS A 203 -4.98 0.94 0.46
CA CYS A 203 -5.26 2.26 -0.13
C CYS A 203 -4.14 3.28 0.09
N ASN A 204 -2.93 2.81 0.44
CA ASN A 204 -1.73 3.61 0.64
C ASN A 204 -1.80 4.61 1.83
N HIS A 205 -2.75 4.44 2.76
CA HIS A 205 -2.78 5.18 4.03
C HIS A 205 -2.01 4.44 5.13
N SER A 206 -1.19 5.18 5.87
CA SER A 206 -0.28 4.66 6.90
C SER A 206 -0.70 5.03 8.32
N PHE A 207 -0.50 4.10 9.25
CA PHE A 207 -0.88 4.19 10.66
C PHE A 207 0.18 3.51 11.53
N HIS A 208 0.28 3.83 12.82
CA HIS A 208 1.01 2.98 13.76
C HIS A 208 0.30 1.63 13.95
N CYS A 209 1.06 0.54 14.04
CA CYS A 209 0.54 -0.79 14.37
C CYS A 209 -0.20 -0.78 15.73
N SER A 210 0.30 0.01 16.70
CA SER A 210 -0.32 0.23 18.02
C SER A 210 -1.70 0.93 17.98
N CYS A 211 -1.99 1.64 16.89
CA CYS A 211 -3.24 2.37 16.66
C CYS A 211 -4.24 1.53 15.86
N ILE A 212 -3.83 0.96 14.73
CA ILE A 212 -4.73 0.18 13.86
C ILE A 212 -5.15 -1.16 14.50
N SER A 213 -4.33 -1.76 15.37
CA SER A 213 -4.68 -2.98 16.13
C SER A 213 -5.86 -2.83 17.09
N LYS A 214 -6.26 -1.59 17.42
CA LYS A 214 -7.41 -1.25 18.27
C LYS A 214 -8.65 -0.84 17.46
N TRP A 215 -8.54 -0.80 16.13
CA TRP A 215 -9.61 -0.37 15.23
C TRP A 215 -10.62 -1.50 15.02
N THR A 216 -11.91 -1.18 15.10
CA THR A 216 -13.00 -2.17 15.08
C THR A 216 -13.53 -2.49 13.69
N ASP A 217 -13.24 -1.64 12.71
CA ASP A 217 -13.82 -1.76 11.37
C ASP A 217 -12.80 -2.36 10.38
N SER A 218 -13.26 -3.16 9.42
CA SER A 218 -12.44 -3.61 8.27
C SER A 218 -12.18 -2.49 7.22
N SER A 219 -12.53 -1.25 7.56
CA SER A 219 -12.43 -0.06 6.70
C SER A 219 -11.21 0.78 7.07
N CYS A 220 -10.53 1.37 6.07
CA CYS A 220 -9.48 2.35 6.33
C CYS A 220 -10.05 3.57 7.12
N PRO A 221 -9.45 3.98 8.25
CA PRO A 221 -9.92 5.15 9.02
C PRO A 221 -10.02 6.45 8.19
N VAL A 222 -9.16 6.63 7.19
CA VAL A 222 -9.07 7.87 6.38
C VAL A 222 -10.11 7.89 5.26
N CYS A 223 -10.10 6.89 4.37
CA CYS A 223 -10.94 6.90 3.16
C CYS A 223 -12.10 5.91 3.19
N ARG A 224 -12.31 5.19 4.30
CA ARG A 224 -13.36 4.15 4.49
C ARG A 224 -13.37 3.02 3.45
N TYR A 225 -12.29 2.89 2.68
CA TYR A 225 -12.10 1.81 1.72
C TYR A 225 -11.84 0.49 2.46
N CYS A 226 -12.70 -0.50 2.22
CA CYS A 226 -12.64 -1.82 2.87
C CYS A 226 -11.75 -2.80 2.10
N GLN A 227 -11.13 -3.75 2.83
CA GLN A 227 -10.45 -4.91 2.24
C GLN A 227 -11.39 -5.80 1.43
N GLN A 228 -12.68 -5.84 1.80
CA GLN A 228 -13.70 -6.61 1.12
C GLN A 228 -14.49 -5.74 0.14
N PRO A 229 -14.44 -6.01 -1.18
CA PRO A 229 -15.39 -5.50 -2.16
C PRO A 229 -16.68 -6.35 -2.19
N LYS A 230 -16.93 -7.18 -1.17
CA LYS A 230 -18.26 -7.73 -0.87
C LYS A 230 -19.14 -6.64 -0.24
N SER A 231 -19.26 -5.51 -0.95
CA SER A 231 -20.45 -4.69 -0.79
C SER A 231 -21.63 -5.59 -1.17
N THR A 232 -22.49 -5.83 -0.21
CA THR A 232 -23.81 -6.43 -0.39
C THR A 232 -24.84 -5.41 0.07
N CYS A 233 -26.09 -5.56 -0.38
CA CYS A 233 -27.16 -4.74 0.17
C CYS A 233 -27.39 -5.11 1.65
N SER A 234 -27.34 -4.13 2.55
CA SER A 234 -27.54 -4.29 4.00
C SER A 234 -28.94 -4.77 4.44
N VAL A 235 -29.79 -5.22 3.49
CA VAL A 235 -31.17 -5.70 3.74
C VAL A 235 -31.47 -7.00 3.02
N CYS A 236 -31.03 -7.17 1.76
CA CYS A 236 -31.31 -8.36 0.96
C CYS A 236 -30.06 -9.03 0.34
N GLU A 237 -28.87 -8.64 0.81
CA GLU A 237 -27.58 -9.30 0.56
C GLU A 237 -27.12 -9.42 -0.91
N THR A 238 -27.91 -8.93 -1.87
CA THR A 238 -27.52 -8.88 -3.29
C THR A 238 -26.20 -8.12 -3.48
N THR A 239 -25.36 -8.61 -4.39
CA THR A 239 -24.08 -8.01 -4.78
C THR A 239 -24.21 -7.06 -5.97
N GLU A 240 -25.39 -6.98 -6.61
CA GLU A 240 -25.59 -6.27 -7.87
C GLU A 240 -26.30 -4.92 -7.73
N ASN A 241 -25.93 -3.97 -8.61
CA ASN A 241 -26.45 -2.60 -8.67
C ASN A 241 -26.54 -1.92 -7.29
N LEU A 242 -25.40 -1.82 -6.62
CA LEU A 242 -25.31 -1.32 -5.25
C LEU A 242 -24.95 0.15 -5.18
N TRP A 243 -25.57 0.83 -4.22
CA TRP A 243 -25.47 2.26 -3.98
C TRP A 243 -25.10 2.48 -2.51
N MET A 244 -23.96 3.12 -2.27
CA MET A 244 -23.53 3.53 -0.93
C MET A 244 -23.97 4.97 -0.66
N CYS A 245 -24.68 5.18 0.45
CA CYS A 245 -24.96 6.51 0.97
C CYS A 245 -23.67 7.17 1.45
N VAL A 246 -23.25 8.27 0.81
CA VAL A 246 -21.98 8.94 1.18
C VAL A 246 -22.08 9.76 2.47
N ILE A 247 -23.30 9.94 3.01
CA ILE A 247 -23.54 10.66 4.28
C ILE A 247 -23.36 9.74 5.50
N CYS A 248 -23.70 8.45 5.40
CA CYS A 248 -23.69 7.52 6.54
C CYS A 248 -23.16 6.10 6.26
N GLY A 249 -22.71 5.80 5.05
CA GLY A 249 -22.12 4.51 4.68
C GLY A 249 -23.10 3.36 4.37
N PHE A 250 -24.41 3.55 4.54
CA PHE A 250 -25.41 2.50 4.24
C PHE A 250 -25.33 2.02 2.79
N VAL A 251 -25.34 0.70 2.56
CA VAL A 251 -25.28 0.10 1.21
C VAL A 251 -26.64 -0.51 0.84
N GLY A 252 -27.33 0.11 -0.12
CA GLY A 252 -28.62 -0.35 -0.62
C GLY A 252 -28.53 -0.83 -2.07
N CYS A 253 -29.34 -1.82 -2.44
CA CYS A 253 -29.55 -2.14 -3.85
C CYS A 253 -30.41 -1.07 -4.54
N GLY A 254 -30.13 -0.85 -5.82
CA GLY A 254 -30.80 0.15 -6.65
C GLY A 254 -32.16 -0.33 -7.18
N ARG A 255 -32.78 0.51 -8.01
CA ARG A 255 -34.15 0.34 -8.53
C ARG A 255 -34.37 -0.88 -9.43
N TYR A 256 -33.30 -1.47 -9.98
CA TYR A 256 -33.37 -2.69 -10.78
C TYR A 256 -33.40 -3.97 -9.92
N ARG A 257 -33.25 -3.81 -8.60
CA ARG A 257 -33.48 -4.84 -7.58
C ARG A 257 -34.64 -4.38 -6.69
N GLU A 258 -34.48 -4.36 -5.37
CA GLU A 258 -35.57 -4.02 -4.43
C GLU A 258 -35.57 -2.54 -3.97
N GLY A 259 -34.66 -1.73 -4.51
CA GLY A 259 -34.62 -0.28 -4.25
C GLY A 259 -34.31 0.11 -2.82
N HIS A 260 -33.55 -0.70 -2.07
CA HIS A 260 -33.18 -0.41 -0.68
C HIS A 260 -32.43 0.92 -0.49
N ALA A 261 -31.67 1.38 -1.48
CA ALA A 261 -31.07 2.72 -1.45
C ALA A 261 -32.13 3.85 -1.43
N ILE A 262 -33.24 3.66 -2.15
CA ILE A 262 -34.36 4.61 -2.19
C ILE A 262 -35.18 4.56 -0.90
N LYS A 263 -35.37 3.38 -0.30
CA LYS A 263 -36.03 3.23 1.02
C LYS A 263 -35.23 3.98 2.10
N HIS A 264 -33.91 3.74 2.14
CA HIS A 264 -32.99 4.46 3.02
C HIS A 264 -33.08 5.98 2.87
N TRP A 265 -33.08 6.52 1.64
CA TRP A 265 -33.27 7.95 1.42
C TRP A 265 -34.61 8.46 1.98
N LYS A 266 -35.72 7.75 1.77
CA LYS A 266 -37.04 8.15 2.31
C LYS A 266 -37.05 8.26 3.83
N GLU A 267 -36.38 7.32 4.50
CA GLU A 267 -36.33 7.23 5.96
C GLU A 267 -35.35 8.24 6.59
N THR A 268 -34.22 8.51 5.94
CA THR A 268 -33.10 9.29 6.52
C THR A 268 -32.89 10.67 5.88
N GLN A 269 -33.50 10.94 4.73
CA GLN A 269 -33.27 12.11 3.88
C GLN A 269 -31.81 12.24 3.37
N HIS A 270 -31.03 11.16 3.38
CA HIS A 270 -29.70 11.13 2.81
C HIS A 270 -29.73 11.09 1.27
N CYS A 271 -29.60 12.25 0.63
CA CYS A 271 -29.84 12.42 -0.81
C CYS A 271 -28.64 12.05 -1.71
N TYR A 272 -27.44 11.90 -1.16
CA TYR A 272 -26.21 11.63 -1.93
C TYR A 272 -25.81 10.15 -1.85
N SER A 273 -25.58 9.56 -3.02
CA SER A 273 -25.26 8.14 -3.16
C SER A 273 -24.18 7.91 -4.22
N LEU A 274 -23.39 6.86 -4.05
CA LEU A 274 -22.32 6.42 -4.94
C LEU A 274 -22.65 5.02 -5.45
N GLU A 275 -22.85 4.86 -6.76
CA GLU A 275 -23.01 3.53 -7.36
C GLU A 275 -21.65 2.80 -7.30
N LEU A 276 -21.56 1.67 -6.60
CA LEU A 276 -20.28 1.05 -6.26
C LEU A 276 -19.55 0.44 -7.45
N GLU A 277 -20.30 -0.03 -8.45
CA GLU A 277 -19.75 -0.59 -9.67
C GLU A 277 -19.10 0.48 -10.55
N THR A 278 -19.76 1.63 -10.77
CA THR A 278 -19.29 2.70 -11.66
C THR A 278 -18.56 3.83 -10.95
N GLN A 279 -18.68 3.92 -9.62
CA GLN A 279 -18.36 5.11 -8.81
C GLN A 279 -19.02 6.40 -9.32
N SER A 280 -20.15 6.29 -10.02
CA SER A 280 -20.93 7.46 -10.40
C SER A 280 -21.64 8.04 -9.18
N LEU A 281 -21.47 9.34 -8.95
CA LEU A 281 -22.24 10.08 -7.97
C LEU A 281 -23.67 10.25 -8.51
N GLY A 282 -24.65 9.82 -7.72
CA GLY A 282 -26.05 9.93 -8.04
C GLY A 282 -26.86 10.53 -6.91
N LEU A 283 -27.92 11.22 -7.30
CA LEU A 283 -28.90 11.77 -6.37
C LEU A 283 -30.00 10.72 -6.17
N CYS A 284 -30.25 10.36 -4.92
CA CYS A 284 -31.47 9.69 -4.51
C CYS A 284 -32.50 10.77 -4.16
N TRP A 285 -33.49 10.95 -5.02
CA TRP A 285 -34.60 11.89 -4.80
C TRP A 285 -35.88 11.37 -5.46
N GLY A 286 -36.99 11.39 -4.73
CA GLY A 286 -38.28 10.87 -5.18
C GLY A 286 -38.30 9.35 -5.35
N GLN A 287 -38.55 8.86 -6.56
CA GLN A 287 -38.58 7.42 -6.87
C GLN A 287 -37.28 6.90 -7.52
N LEU A 288 -36.23 7.72 -7.61
CA LEU A 288 -35.03 7.40 -8.36
C LEU A 288 -33.76 7.68 -7.55
N CYS A 289 -32.83 6.72 -7.56
CA CYS A 289 -31.41 7.01 -7.49
C CYS A 289 -30.88 6.88 -8.93
N SER A 290 -30.24 7.92 -9.44
CA SER A 290 -29.71 7.98 -10.81
C SER A 290 -28.41 8.79 -10.87
N PRO A 291 -27.48 8.46 -11.77
CA PRO A 291 -26.26 9.25 -11.97
C PRO A 291 -26.60 10.70 -12.34
N ILE A 292 -25.84 11.66 -11.81
CA ILE A 292 -26.10 13.10 -12.03
C ILE A 292 -26.12 13.46 -13.53
N ASN A 293 -25.31 12.78 -14.35
CA ASN A 293 -25.26 12.99 -15.80
C ASN A 293 -26.53 12.56 -16.56
N SER A 294 -27.48 11.86 -15.92
CA SER A 294 -28.78 11.53 -16.52
C SER A 294 -29.85 12.61 -16.32
N VAL A 295 -29.56 13.67 -15.56
CA VAL A 295 -30.50 14.79 -15.34
C VAL A 295 -30.27 15.91 -16.38
N LYS A 296 -30.43 15.56 -17.66
CA LYS A 296 -30.44 16.50 -18.80
C LYS A 296 -31.46 16.11 -19.87
N ASN A 297 -32.74 16.24 -19.52
CA ASN A 297 -33.84 16.81 -20.32
C ASN A 297 -35.16 16.65 -19.57
#